data_AF-A0A9D9IR98-F1
#
_entry.id   AF-A0A9D9IR98-F1
#
_cell.length_a   1.000
_cell.length_b   1.000
_cell.length_c   1.000
_cell.angle_alpha   90.00
_cell.angle_beta   90.00
_cell.angle_gamma   90.00
#
_symmetry.space_group_name_H-M   'P 1'
#
loop_
_entity.id
_entity.type
_entity.pdbx_description
1 polymer ?
#
loop_
_entity_poly.entity_id
_entity_poly.type
_entity_poly.pdbx_seq_one_letter_code
_entity_poly.pdbx_strand_id
1 'polypeptide(L)'
;MNTDNLLMQYQSEALEALKSMTNLGKPFEKVIMDVLKLFMAIPDKINFLQMGRYGQFSEQTYRNTFTRGNFDWFGFNQHLAKKVCTG
;
A
#
# COMPACT_ATOMS: atom_id res chain seq x y z
N MET A 1 -14.40 10.63 -16.91
CA MET A 1 -14.10 10.33 -15.48
C MET A 1 -12.91 11.18 -15.09
N ASN A 2 -13.02 11.95 -13.99
CA ASN A 2 -11.92 12.79 -13.53
C ASN A 2 -10.88 11.89 -12.82
N THR A 3 -9.62 11.93 -13.24
CA THR A 3 -8.53 11.08 -12.69
C THR A 3 -8.36 11.23 -11.18
N ASP A 4 -8.67 12.43 -10.66
CA ASP A 4 -8.67 12.72 -9.22
C ASP A 4 -9.66 11.82 -8.46
N ASN A 5 -10.80 11.50 -9.07
CA ASN A 5 -11.82 10.65 -8.47
C ASN A 5 -11.33 9.19 -8.36
N LEU A 6 -10.65 8.68 -9.38
CA LEU A 6 -10.12 7.31 -9.38
C LEU A 6 -9.01 7.11 -8.35
N LEU A 7 -8.09 8.07 -8.23
CA LEU A 7 -7.02 8.00 -7.22
C LEU A 7 -7.58 8.08 -5.79
N MET A 8 -8.57 8.95 -5.56
CA MET A 8 -9.24 9.04 -4.26
C MET A 8 -9.98 7.75 -3.91
N GLN A 9 -10.69 7.17 -4.88
CA GLN A 9 -11.37 5.89 -4.71
C GLN A 9 -10.38 4.77 -4.36
N TYR A 10 -9.29 4.63 -5.14
CA TYR A 10 -8.26 3.63 -4.88
C TYR A 10 -7.65 3.76 -3.47
N GLN A 11 -7.31 4.98 -3.06
CA GLN A 11 -6.76 5.23 -1.73
C GLN A 11 -7.76 4.88 -0.62
N SER A 12 -9.05 5.16 -0.83
CA SER A 12 -10.10 4.80 0.11
C SER A 12 -10.24 3.28 0.26
N GLU A 13 -10.29 2.56 -0.85
CA GLU A 13 -10.42 1.09 -0.85
C GLU A 13 -9.21 0.40 -0.21
N ALA A 14 -8.01 0.85 -0.54
CA ALA A 14 -6.76 0.38 0.05
C ALA A 14 -6.72 0.61 1.58
N LEU A 15 -7.16 1.79 2.02
CA LEU A 15 -7.23 2.14 3.44
C LEU A 15 -8.23 1.27 4.20
N GLU A 16 -9.40 1.01 3.62
CA GLU A 16 -10.39 0.11 4.22
C GLU A 16 -9.87 -1.33 4.32
N ALA A 17 -9.21 -1.83 3.27
CA ALA A 17 -8.58 -3.14 3.30
C ALA A 17 -7.50 -3.22 4.41
N LEU A 18 -6.67 -2.19 4.55
CA LEU A 18 -5.69 -2.09 5.63
C LEU A 18 -6.33 -2.08 7.01
N LYS A 19 -7.42 -1.34 7.21
CA LYS A 19 -8.16 -1.29 8.48
C LYS A 19 -8.83 -2.62 8.85
N SER A 20 -9.13 -3.46 7.87
CA SER A 20 -9.66 -4.81 8.10
C SER A 20 -8.61 -5.77 8.69
N MET A 21 -7.32 -5.42 8.61
CA MET A 21 -6.23 -6.20 9.19
C MET A 21 -6.08 -5.90 10.69
N THR A 22 -5.93 -6.94 11.51
CA THR A 22 -5.74 -6.79 12.95
C THR A 22 -4.31 -6.39 13.29
N ASN A 23 -4.12 -5.63 14.37
CA ASN A 23 -2.81 -5.31 14.98
C ASN A 23 -1.83 -4.45 14.13
N LEU A 24 -2.34 -3.60 13.23
CA LEU A 24 -1.50 -2.62 12.54
C LEU A 24 -1.28 -1.36 13.38
N GLY A 25 -0.01 -0.98 13.54
CA GLY A 25 0.34 0.32 14.11
C GLY A 25 0.20 1.43 13.08
N LYS A 26 -0.22 2.64 13.51
CA LYS A 26 -0.35 3.83 12.63
C LYS A 26 0.88 4.11 11.75
N PRO A 27 2.15 3.93 12.20
CA PRO A 27 3.31 4.10 11.33
C PRO A 27 3.33 3.11 10.17
N PHE A 28 2.94 1.86 10.41
CA PHE A 28 2.89 0.81 9.38
C PHE A 28 1.84 1.16 8.31
N GLU A 29 0.63 1.54 8.74
CA GLU A 29 -0.45 1.96 7.85
C GLU A 29 0.00 3.11 6.93
N LYS A 30 0.66 4.13 7.49
CA LYS A 30 1.20 5.26 6.71
C LYS A 30 2.20 4.82 5.66
N VAL A 31 3.12 3.93 6.00
CA VAL A 31 4.15 3.44 5.07
C VAL A 31 3.51 2.59 3.97
N ILE A 32 2.56 1.71 4.28
CA ILE A 32 1.88 0.91 3.24
C ILE A 32 1.04 1.78 2.32
N MET A 33 0.31 2.75 2.85
CA MET A 33 -0.46 3.67 2.02
C MET A 33 0.45 4.44 1.04
N ASP A 34 1.64 4.84 1.48
CA ASP A 34 2.62 5.48 0.60
C ASP A 34 3.14 4.50 -0.46
N VAL A 35 3.44 3.26 -0.09
CA VAL A 35 3.86 2.21 -1.01
C VAL A 35 2.83 1.93 -2.10
N LEU A 36 1.54 1.85 -1.75
CA LEU A 36 0.46 1.62 -2.72
C LEU A 36 0.35 2.77 -3.73
N LYS A 37 0.57 4.01 -3.29
CA LYS A 37 0.67 5.16 -4.20
C LYS A 37 1.88 5.06 -5.12
N LEU A 38 3.03 4.64 -4.59
CA LEU A 38 4.26 4.49 -5.38
C LEU A 38 4.14 3.39 -6.44
N PHE A 39 3.45 2.28 -6.14
CA PHE A 39 3.14 1.24 -7.14
C PHE A 39 2.29 1.76 -8.30
N MET A 40 1.42 2.76 -8.06
CA MET A 40 0.61 3.38 -9.10
C MET A 40 1.38 4.47 -9.87
N ALA A 41 2.30 5.17 -9.20
CA ALA A 41 3.02 6.31 -9.77
C ALA A 41 4.28 5.92 -10.55
N ILE A 42 4.97 4.86 -10.13
CA ILE A 42 6.22 4.41 -10.74
C ILE A 42 5.88 3.23 -11.66
N PRO A 43 6.05 3.38 -12.99
CA PRO A 43 5.84 2.28 -13.90
C PRO A 43 6.88 1.17 -13.69
N ASP A 44 6.55 -0.03 -14.15
CA ASP A 44 7.41 -1.22 -14.11
C ASP A 44 7.77 -1.70 -12.69
N LYS A 45 8.85 -2.48 -12.58
CA LYS A 45 9.31 -3.04 -11.32
C LYS A 45 9.91 -1.94 -10.46
N ILE A 46 9.29 -1.71 -9.31
CA ILE A 46 9.78 -0.81 -8.27
C ILE A 46 10.73 -1.54 -7.30
N ASN A 47 11.78 -0.85 -6.85
CA ASN A 47 12.65 -1.29 -5.76
C ASN A 47 12.67 -0.30 -4.58
N PHE A 48 13.24 -0.70 -3.45
CA PHE A 48 13.26 0.14 -2.25
C PHE A 48 14.05 1.45 -2.41
N LEU A 49 15.09 1.49 -3.26
CA LEU A 49 15.82 2.72 -3.55
C LEU A 49 14.93 3.73 -4.28
N GLN A 50 14.12 3.28 -5.23
CA GLN A 50 13.14 4.11 -5.90
C GLN A 50 12.06 4.59 -4.92
N MET A 51 11.59 3.72 -4.02
CA MET A 51 10.65 4.14 -2.97
C MET A 51 11.25 5.22 -2.08
N GLY A 52 12.51 5.08 -1.65
CA GLY A 52 13.19 6.10 -0.85
C GLY A 52 13.45 7.42 -1.59
N ARG A 53 13.46 7.40 -2.93
CA ARG A 53 13.68 8.58 -3.77
C ARG A 53 12.39 9.36 -4.04
N TYR A 54 11.30 8.66 -4.29
CA TYR A 54 10.03 9.26 -4.73
C TYR A 54 8.94 9.26 -3.65
N GLY A 55 9.12 8.47 -2.60
CA GLY A 55 8.20 8.36 -1.49
C GLY A 55 8.46 9.34 -0.35
N GLN A 56 7.66 9.22 0.70
CA GLN A 56 7.71 10.10 1.87
C GLN A 56 8.69 9.62 2.96
N PHE A 57 9.23 8.42 2.83
CA PHE A 57 10.06 7.78 3.86
C PHE A 57 11.43 7.34 3.31
N SER A 58 12.35 6.97 4.20
CA SER A 58 13.64 6.42 3.78
C SER A 58 13.50 5.01 3.19
N GLU A 59 14.43 4.62 2.32
CA GLU A 59 14.57 3.24 1.81
C GLU A 59 14.47 2.20 2.94
N GLN A 60 15.21 2.44 4.03
CA GLN A 60 15.23 1.57 5.20
C GLN A 60 13.86 1.41 5.85
N THR A 61 13.04 2.48 5.87
CA THR A 61 11.69 2.42 6.44
C THR A 61 10.80 1.48 5.63
N TYR A 62 10.85 1.54 4.29
CA TYR A 62 10.11 0.62 3.44
C TYR A 62 10.59 -0.83 3.64
N ARG A 63 11.89 -1.06 3.61
CA ARG A 63 12.47 -2.40 3.81
C ARG A 63 12.04 -3.00 5.15
N ASN A 64 12.10 -2.23 6.23
CA ASN A 64 11.70 -2.70 7.56
C ASN A 64 10.21 -3.06 7.63
N THR A 65 9.36 -2.26 6.98
CA THR A 65 7.92 -2.53 6.87
C THR A 65 7.66 -3.85 6.16
N PHE A 66 8.33 -4.12 5.04
CA PHE A 66 8.17 -5.37 4.28
C PHE A 66 8.80 -6.60 4.94
N THR A 67 9.82 -6.40 5.77
CA THR A 67 10.49 -7.50 6.50
C THR A 67 9.79 -7.84 7.82
N ARG A 68 8.73 -7.11 8.18
CA ARG A 68 7.97 -7.36 9.42
C ARG A 68 7.22 -8.70 9.32
N GLY A 69 7.73 -9.72 10.00
CA GLY A 69 7.30 -11.13 9.84
C GLY A 69 5.85 -11.48 10.19
N ASN A 70 5.08 -10.57 10.79
CA ASN A 70 3.73 -10.87 11.27
C ASN A 70 2.61 -10.24 10.42
N PHE A 71 2.92 -9.68 9.24
CA PHE A 71 1.89 -9.16 8.36
C PHE A 71 1.43 -10.22 7.35
N ASP A 72 0.13 -10.53 7.36
CA ASP A 72 -0.47 -11.45 6.41
C ASP A 72 -0.72 -10.75 5.05
N TRP A 73 0.33 -10.73 4.23
CA TRP A 73 0.29 -10.17 2.87
C TRP A 73 -0.73 -10.87 1.99
N PHE A 74 -0.91 -12.19 2.15
CA PHE A 74 -1.83 -12.95 1.33
C PHE A 74 -3.28 -12.62 1.69
N GLY A 75 -3.62 -12.59 2.98
CA GLY A 75 -4.94 -12.19 3.46
C GLY A 75 -5.31 -10.76 3.05
N PHE A 76 -4.36 -9.82 3.17
CA PHE A 76 -4.54 -8.44 2.70
C PHE A 76 -4.84 -8.39 1.19
N ASN A 77 -4.01 -9.02 0.36
CA ASN A 77 -4.19 -9.04 -1.09
C ASN A 77 -5.50 -9.73 -1.50
N GLN A 78 -5.88 -10.82 -0.82
CA GLN A 78 -7.14 -11.51 -1.07
C GLN A 78 -8.34 -10.62 -0.73
N HIS A 79 -8.29 -9.86 0.37
CA HIS A 79 -9.36 -8.94 0.73
C HIS A 79 -9.53 -7.84 -0.33
N LEU A 80 -8.43 -7.24 -0.76
CA LEU A 80 -8.44 -6.20 -1.80
C LEU A 80 -8.97 -6.76 -3.13
N ALA A 81 -8.48 -7.94 -3.55
CA ALA A 81 -8.92 -8.57 -4.80
C ALA A 81 -10.41 -8.93 -4.79
N LYS A 82 -10.95 -9.46 -3.68
CA LYS A 82 -12.40 -9.72 -3.57
C LYS A 82 -13.22 -8.43 -3.67
N LYS A 83 -12.74 -7.34 -3.08
CA LYS A 83 -13.48 -6.08 -3.14
C LYS A 83 -13.47 -5.44 -4.54
N VAL A 84 -12.35 -5.51 -5.24
CA VAL A 84 -12.16 -4.82 -6.53
C VAL A 84 -12.57 -5.70 -7.72
N CYS A 85 -12.34 -7.01 -7.67
CA CYS A 85 -12.50 -7.91 -8.81
C CYS A 85 -13.78 -8.75 -8.80
N THR A 86 -14.48 -8.84 -7.67
CA THR A 86 -15.78 -9.54 -7.57
C THR A 86 -16.95 -8.58 -7.33
N GLY A 87 -16.90 -7.40 -7.97
CA GLY A 87 -18.04 -6.47 -8.03
C GLY A 87 -19.32 -7.15 -8.49
#